data_AF-A0AAD9GRG1-F1
#
_entry.id   AF-A0AAD9GRG1-F1
#
_cell.length_a   1.000
_cell.length_b   1.000
_cell.length_c   1.000
_cell.angle_alpha   90.00
_cell.angle_beta   90.00
_cell.angle_gamma   90.00
#
_symmetry.space_group_name_H-M   'P 1'
#
loop_
_entity.id
_entity.type
_entity.pdbx_description
1 polymer ?
#
loop_
_entity_poly.entity_id
_entity_poly.type
_entity_poly.pdbx_seq_one_letter_code
_entity_poly.pdbx_strand_id
1 'polypeptide(L)'
;MANYFWWRVALSLLNLVVVGCDALHVVLLATVEMTSQTTQRHFGLVALGLSIFFSFACALSLWLVSKRNVGCLMALNMLLFLLHALLLAPLSVAILVGGDRVIGLLEVAFAVGMIAGCVCCRIYSVKTRDEVDRTDALEISYEYLKVEQVAAGC
;
A
#
# COMPACT_ATOMS: atom_id res chain seq x y z
N MET A 1 2.87 -8.71 19.93
CA MET A 1 3.88 -7.82 19.33
C MET A 1 4.51 -8.38 18.04
N ALA A 2 4.91 -9.65 17.98
CA ALA A 2 5.52 -10.24 16.77
C ALA A 2 4.70 -10.06 15.47
N ASN A 3 3.39 -10.31 15.51
CA ASN A 3 2.52 -10.18 14.32
C ASN A 3 2.47 -8.75 13.75
N TYR A 4 2.64 -7.73 14.59
CA TYR A 4 2.61 -6.34 14.17
C TYR A 4 3.91 -5.94 13.45
N PHE A 5 5.05 -6.46 13.92
CA PHE A 5 6.34 -6.26 13.28
C PHE A 5 6.39 -6.91 11.89
N TRP A 6 5.99 -8.18 11.78
CA TRP A 6 5.99 -8.90 10.50
C TRP A 6 5.09 -8.26 9.44
N TRP A 7 3.95 -7.70 9.85
CA TRP A 7 3.08 -6.95 8.96
C TRP A 7 3.77 -5.70 8.40
N ARG A 8 4.43 -4.90 9.24
CA ARG A 8 5.18 -3.71 8.79
C ARG A 8 6.24 -4.09 7.76
N VAL A 9 6.98 -5.16 8.02
CA VAL A 9 7.99 -5.70 7.09
C VAL A 9 7.33 -6.10 5.76
N ALA A 10 6.25 -6.88 5.79
CA ALA A 10 5.56 -7.33 4.58
C ALA A 10 5.03 -6.14 3.75
N LEU A 11 4.44 -5.13 4.41
CA LEU A 11 3.92 -3.96 3.70
C LEU A 11 5.03 -3.06 3.16
N SER A 12 6.13 -2.89 3.90
CA SER A 12 7.30 -2.18 3.39
C SER A 12 7.90 -2.88 2.18
N LEU A 13 7.97 -4.22 2.17
CA LEU A 13 8.42 -4.99 1.01
C LEU A 13 7.51 -4.82 -0.20
N LEU A 14 6.18 -4.86 0.00
CA LEU A 14 5.22 -4.61 -1.08
C LEU A 14 5.38 -3.21 -1.68
N ASN A 15 5.50 -2.17 -0.84
CA ASN A 15 5.77 -0.81 -1.31
C ASN A 15 7.11 -0.71 -2.06
N LEU A 16 8.14 -1.45 -1.65
CA LEU A 16 9.43 -1.46 -2.34
C LEU A 16 9.32 -2.14 -3.72
N VAL A 17 8.54 -3.22 -3.84
CA VAL A 17 8.25 -3.85 -5.13
C VAL A 17 7.57 -2.86 -6.06
N VAL A 18 6.56 -2.12 -5.57
CA VAL A 18 5.88 -1.07 -6.33
C VAL A 18 6.83 -0.01 -6.84
N VAL A 19 7.70 0.51 -5.98
CA VAL A 19 8.75 1.46 -6.38
C VAL A 19 9.61 0.90 -7.50
N GLY A 20 10.02 -0.37 -7.39
CA GLY A 20 10.82 -1.04 -8.41
C GLY A 20 10.08 -1.14 -9.75
N CYS A 21 8.80 -1.50 -9.72
CA CYS A 21 7.94 -1.52 -10.90
C CYS A 21 7.84 -0.13 -11.51
N ASP A 22 7.47 0.88 -10.73
CA ASP A 22 7.31 2.25 -11.22
C ASP A 22 8.61 2.80 -11.80
N ALA A 23 9.76 2.49 -11.19
CA ALA A 23 11.07 2.87 -11.72
C ALA A 23 11.33 2.21 -13.08
N LEU A 24 11.03 0.91 -13.22
CA LEU A 24 11.11 0.21 -14.50
C LEU A 24 10.18 0.85 -15.55
N HIS A 25 8.97 1.26 -15.16
CA HIS A 25 8.04 1.96 -16.03
C HIS A 25 8.56 3.31 -16.47
N VAL A 26 9.15 4.08 -15.56
CA VAL A 26 9.79 5.36 -15.90
C VAL A 26 10.87 5.15 -16.95
N VAL A 27 11.70 4.10 -16.81
CA VAL A 27 12.70 3.76 -17.81
C VAL A 27 12.03 3.41 -19.15
N LEU A 28 11.05 2.51 -19.15
CA LEU A 28 10.34 2.11 -20.37
C LEU A 28 9.66 3.30 -21.08
N LEU A 29 8.95 4.16 -20.35
CA LEU A 29 8.33 5.37 -20.88
C LEU A 29 9.34 6.40 -21.38
N ALA A 30 10.54 6.44 -20.79
CA ALA A 30 11.61 7.32 -21.24
C ALA A 30 12.31 6.80 -22.50
N THR A 31 12.46 5.47 -22.64
CA THR A 31 13.23 4.83 -23.73
C THR A 31 12.40 4.41 -24.93
N VAL A 32 11.10 4.11 -24.76
CA VAL A 32 10.23 3.70 -25.87
C VAL A 32 9.80 4.95 -26.64
N GLU A 33 10.15 4.97 -27.93
CA GLU A 33 9.86 6.07 -28.85
C GLU A 33 8.37 6.05 -29.25
N MET A 34 7.51 6.51 -28.35
CA MET A 34 6.08 6.73 -28.61
C MET A 34 5.93 8.01 -29.45
N THR A 35 5.82 7.83 -30.76
CA THR A 35 5.95 8.87 -31.81
C THR A 35 4.84 9.93 -31.88
N SER A 36 3.89 10.02 -30.93
CA SER A 36 2.76 10.96 -31.07
C SER A 36 2.18 11.59 -29.80
N GLN A 37 2.73 11.37 -28.59
CA GLN A 37 2.08 11.82 -27.35
C GLN A 37 3.05 12.37 -26.29
N THR A 38 3.72 13.48 -26.59
CA THR A 38 4.63 14.18 -25.66
C THR A 38 3.95 14.58 -24.35
N THR A 39 2.71 15.09 -24.41
CA THR A 39 1.96 15.51 -23.21
C THR A 39 1.56 14.32 -22.33
N GLN A 40 1.06 13.25 -22.93
CA GLN A 40 0.64 12.03 -22.21
C GLN A 40 1.83 11.31 -21.57
N ARG A 41 2.99 11.34 -22.22
CA ARG A 41 4.26 10.85 -21.68
C ARG A 41 4.72 11.66 -20.46
N HIS A 42 4.63 12.99 -20.50
CA HIS A 42 4.98 13.83 -19.34
C HIS A 42 4.03 13.63 -18.16
N PHE A 43 2.72 13.54 -18.41
CA PHE A 43 1.76 13.21 -17.36
C PHE A 43 2.02 11.82 -16.75
N GLY A 44 2.34 10.81 -17.59
CA GLY A 44 2.72 9.48 -17.11
C GLY A 44 3.97 9.48 -16.24
N LEU A 45 5.02 10.20 -16.64
CA LEU A 45 6.25 10.34 -15.87
C LEU A 45 6.02 11.03 -14.51
N VAL A 46 5.23 12.11 -14.49
CA VAL A 46 4.89 12.82 -13.24
C VAL A 46 4.05 11.92 -12.33
N ALA A 47 3.06 11.22 -12.88
CA ALA A 47 2.23 10.29 -12.11
C ALA A 47 3.06 9.18 -11.48
N LEU A 48 3.96 8.55 -12.24
CA LEU A 48 4.86 7.51 -11.72
C LEU A 48 5.85 8.05 -10.69
N GLY A 49 6.43 9.24 -10.91
CA GLY A 49 7.33 9.87 -9.94
C GLY A 49 6.65 10.17 -8.61
N LEU A 50 5.41 10.68 -8.65
CA LEU A 50 4.58 10.86 -7.46
C LEU A 50 4.26 9.52 -6.79
N SER A 51 3.98 8.49 -7.59
CA SER A 51 3.68 7.14 -7.12
C SER A 51 4.83 6.51 -6.34
N ILE A 52 6.05 6.63 -6.86
CA ILE A 52 7.29 6.22 -6.18
C ILE A 52 7.44 6.95 -4.85
N PHE A 53 7.25 8.27 -4.86
CA PHE A 53 7.37 9.10 -3.66
C PHE A 53 6.33 8.70 -2.59
N PHE A 54 5.07 8.53 -2.97
CA PHE A 54 4.02 8.11 -2.05
C PHE A 54 4.23 6.70 -1.51
N SER A 55 4.72 5.77 -2.33
CA SER A 55 5.03 4.40 -1.92
C SER A 55 6.21 4.36 -0.93
N PHE A 56 7.26 5.16 -1.16
CA PHE A 56 8.35 5.33 -0.19
C PHE A 56 7.88 5.99 1.11
N ALA A 57 7.09 7.06 1.01
CA ALA A 57 6.54 7.74 2.19
C ALA A 57 5.65 6.79 3.00
N CYS A 58 4.85 5.95 2.34
CA CYS A 58 4.07 4.89 2.98
C CYS A 58 4.97 3.84 3.62
N ALA A 59 6.00 3.36 2.92
CA ALA A 59 6.94 2.38 3.45
C ALA A 59 7.63 2.87 4.74
N LEU A 60 8.03 4.13 4.78
CA LEU A 60 8.70 4.75 5.92
C LEU A 60 7.73 5.08 7.06
N SER A 61 6.55 5.62 6.75
CA SER A 61 5.55 5.99 7.75
C SER A 61 5.00 4.79 8.53
N LEU A 62 5.00 3.58 7.95
CA LEU A 62 4.67 2.34 8.68
C LEU A 62 5.47 2.15 9.95
N TRP A 63 6.71 2.63 9.97
CA TRP A 63 7.61 2.49 11.11
C TRP A 63 7.39 3.57 12.17
N LEU A 64 6.95 4.75 11.74
CA LEU A 64 6.80 5.94 12.59
C LEU A 64 5.41 6.07 13.21
N VAL A 65 4.38 5.45 12.59
CA VAL A 65 2.98 5.65 12.97
C VAL A 65 2.57 4.72 14.13
N SER A 66 1.89 5.27 15.13
CA SER A 66 1.32 4.53 16.28
C SER A 66 0.33 3.45 15.83
N LYS A 67 0.18 2.37 16.61
CA LYS A 67 -0.77 1.28 16.34
C LYS A 67 -2.20 1.79 16.08
N ARG A 68 -2.60 2.87 16.76
CA ARG A 68 -3.93 3.49 16.65
C ARG A 68 -4.23 4.07 15.25
N ASN A 69 -3.19 4.51 14.54
CA ASN A 69 -3.29 5.15 13.23
C ASN A 69 -2.98 4.20 12.06
N VAL A 70 -2.70 2.93 12.35
CA VAL A 70 -2.39 1.90 11.35
C VAL A 70 -3.56 1.72 10.39
N GLY A 71 -4.81 1.73 10.88
CA GLY A 71 -5.98 1.58 10.01
C GLY A 71 -6.04 2.63 8.88
N CYS A 72 -5.71 3.89 9.19
CA CYS A 72 -5.63 4.97 8.21
C CYS A 72 -4.52 4.74 7.20
N LEU A 73 -3.32 4.38 7.68
CA LEU A 73 -2.19 4.10 6.80
C LEU A 73 -2.44 2.87 5.90
N MET A 74 -3.18 1.86 6.37
CA MET A 74 -3.57 0.73 5.53
C MET A 74 -4.58 1.12 4.46
N ALA A 75 -5.49 2.06 4.75
CA ALA A 75 -6.41 2.59 3.75
C ALA A 75 -5.67 3.38 2.67
N LEU A 76 -4.64 4.17 3.04
CA LEU A 76 -3.78 4.84 2.08
C LEU A 76 -3.02 3.85 1.19
N ASN A 77 -2.41 2.82 1.78
CA ASN A 77 -1.73 1.76 1.02
C ASN A 77 -2.70 1.02 0.09
N MET A 78 -3.93 0.75 0.53
CA MET A 78 -4.97 0.13 -0.30
C MET A 78 -5.30 1.00 -1.51
N LEU A 79 -5.50 2.30 -1.33
CA LEU A 79 -5.78 3.23 -2.43
C LEU A 79 -4.60 3.33 -3.40
N LEU A 80 -3.38 3.36 -2.88
CA LEU A 80 -2.16 3.35 -3.68
C LEU A 80 -2.09 2.07 -4.53
N PHE A 81 -2.16 0.88 -3.93
CA PHE A 81 -2.12 -0.37 -4.68
C PHE A 81 -3.25 -0.46 -5.71
N LEU A 82 -4.45 0.05 -5.39
CA LEU A 82 -5.57 0.05 -6.33
C LEU A 82 -5.30 0.96 -7.54
N LEU A 83 -4.72 2.14 -7.29
CA LEU A 83 -4.30 3.05 -8.34
C LEU A 83 -3.25 2.40 -9.26
N HIS A 84 -2.25 1.72 -8.68
CA HIS A 84 -1.24 1.02 -9.47
C HIS A 84 -1.86 -0.10 -10.30
N ALA A 85 -2.75 -0.92 -9.73
CA ALA A 85 -3.44 -1.96 -10.49
C ALA A 85 -4.21 -1.38 -11.69
N LEU A 86 -4.90 -0.25 -11.50
CA LEU A 86 -5.65 0.43 -12.55
C LEU A 86 -4.77 1.06 -13.64
N LEU A 87 -3.54 1.47 -13.32
CA LEU A 87 -2.58 2.00 -14.29
C LEU A 87 -1.85 0.89 -15.04
N LEU A 88 -1.43 -0.16 -14.34
CA LEU A 88 -0.69 -1.30 -14.89
C LEU A 88 -1.55 -2.18 -15.78
N ALA A 89 -2.83 -2.40 -15.44
CA ALA A 89 -3.72 -3.24 -16.23
C ALA A 89 -3.88 -2.80 -17.70
N PRO A 90 -4.30 -1.55 -18.03
CA PRO A 90 -4.43 -1.13 -19.42
C PRO A 90 -3.08 -1.07 -20.15
N LEU A 91 -2.00 -0.72 -19.45
CA LEU A 91 -0.67 -0.69 -20.03
C LEU A 91 -0.18 -2.10 -20.40
N SER A 92 -0.38 -3.07 -19.50
CA SER A 92 -0.03 -4.47 -19.74
C SER A 92 -0.73 -5.02 -20.99
N VAL A 93 -2.00 -4.66 -21.20
CA VAL A 93 -2.77 -5.01 -22.40
C VAL A 93 -2.17 -4.34 -23.64
N ALA A 94 -1.80 -3.06 -23.56
CA ALA A 94 -1.19 -2.35 -24.68
C ALA A 94 0.15 -2.99 -25.11
N ILE A 95 0.99 -3.39 -24.14
CA ILE A 95 2.27 -4.07 -24.41
C ILE A 95 2.04 -5.47 -24.99
N LEU A 96 1.08 -6.23 -24.44
CA LEU A 96 0.70 -7.55 -24.98
C LEU A 96 0.22 -7.47 -26.43
N VAL A 97 -0.64 -6.50 -26.74
CA VAL A 97 -1.15 -6.26 -28.10
C VAL A 97 -0.03 -5.79 -29.03
N GLY A 98 0.95 -5.03 -28.50
CA GLY A 98 2.14 -4.59 -29.22
C GLY A 98 3.14 -5.71 -29.56
N GLY A 99 2.95 -6.93 -29.05
CA GLY A 99 3.74 -8.11 -29.40
C GLY A 99 4.77 -8.53 -28.34
N ASP A 100 5.04 -7.69 -27.34
CA ASP A 100 6.01 -7.95 -26.29
C ASP A 100 5.42 -8.78 -25.13
N ARG A 101 5.23 -10.07 -25.39
CA ARG A 101 4.53 -11.00 -24.47
C ARG A 101 5.16 -11.11 -23.08
N VAL A 102 6.49 -11.08 -22.99
CA VAL A 102 7.21 -11.25 -21.71
C VAL A 102 6.97 -10.05 -20.79
N ILE A 103 7.15 -8.84 -21.32
CA ILE A 103 6.93 -7.60 -20.57
C ILE A 103 5.44 -7.46 -20.24
N GLY A 104 4.56 -7.71 -21.21
CA GLY A 104 3.12 -7.66 -21.00
C GLY A 104 2.62 -8.61 -19.90
N LEU A 105 3.10 -9.87 -19.86
CA LEU A 105 2.75 -10.82 -18.80
C LEU A 105 3.33 -10.44 -17.44
N LEU A 106 4.54 -9.88 -17.41
CA LEU A 106 5.16 -9.36 -16.20
C LEU A 106 4.30 -8.23 -15.60
N GLU A 107 3.80 -7.32 -16.44
CA GLU A 107 2.94 -6.23 -16.00
C GLU A 107 1.58 -6.70 -15.49
N VAL A 108 0.98 -7.70 -16.15
CA VAL A 108 -0.25 -8.35 -15.64
C VAL A 108 0.01 -8.96 -14.26
N ALA A 109 1.15 -9.64 -14.07
CA ALA A 109 1.49 -10.25 -12.78
C ALA A 109 1.63 -9.18 -11.68
N PHE A 110 2.22 -8.02 -12.00
CA PHE A 110 2.29 -6.90 -11.07
C PHE A 110 0.91 -6.33 -10.75
N ALA A 111 0.06 -6.11 -11.75
CA ALA A 111 -1.31 -5.64 -11.53
C ALA A 111 -2.11 -6.59 -10.60
N VAL A 112 -1.98 -7.91 -10.80
CA VAL A 112 -2.58 -8.92 -9.92
C VAL A 112 -2.00 -8.86 -8.51
N GLY A 113 -0.67 -8.72 -8.39
CA GLY A 113 0.01 -8.56 -7.10
C GLY A 113 -0.50 -7.33 -6.34
N MET A 114 -0.76 -6.22 -7.05
CA MET A 114 -1.32 -5.01 -6.46
C MET A 114 -2.75 -5.20 -5.96
N ILE A 115 -3.60 -5.87 -6.75
CA ILE A 115 -4.97 -6.22 -6.33
C ILE A 115 -4.93 -7.09 -5.07
N ALA A 116 -4.04 -8.09 -5.02
CA ALA A 116 -3.85 -8.92 -3.84
C ALA A 116 -3.39 -8.08 -2.63
N GLY A 117 -2.45 -7.14 -2.85
CA GLY A 117 -2.03 -6.15 -1.85
C GLY A 117 -3.20 -5.34 -1.29
N CYS A 118 -4.10 -4.84 -2.14
CA CYS A 118 -5.30 -4.11 -1.72
C CYS A 118 -6.19 -4.94 -0.78
N VAL A 119 -6.47 -6.18 -1.17
CA VAL A 119 -7.32 -7.10 -0.40
C VAL A 119 -6.68 -7.38 0.96
N CYS A 120 -5.38 -7.64 0.99
CA CYS A 120 -4.61 -7.81 2.23
C CYS A 120 -4.69 -6.55 3.11
N CYS A 121 -4.41 -5.36 2.57
CA CYS A 121 -4.53 -4.10 3.31
C CYS A 121 -5.92 -3.92 3.92
N ARG A 122 -6.98 -4.30 3.21
CA ARG A 122 -8.35 -4.20 3.72
C ARG A 122 -8.59 -5.16 4.89
N ILE A 123 -8.24 -6.43 4.73
CA ILE A 123 -8.41 -7.46 5.77
C ILE A 123 -7.63 -7.06 7.03
N TYR A 124 -6.38 -6.63 6.87
CA TYR A 124 -5.54 -6.21 7.99
C TYR A 124 -5.98 -4.88 8.62
N SER A 125 -6.51 -3.94 7.84
CA SER A 125 -7.07 -2.69 8.37
C SER A 125 -8.24 -2.98 9.32
N VAL A 126 -9.17 -3.84 8.91
CA VAL A 126 -10.31 -4.28 9.75
C VAL A 126 -9.80 -4.99 11.00
N LYS A 127 -8.92 -5.99 10.82
CA LYS A 127 -8.38 -6.76 11.95
C LYS A 127 -7.65 -5.89 12.97
N THR A 128 -6.85 -4.94 12.51
CA THR A 128 -6.09 -4.05 13.42
C THR A 128 -7.03 -3.10 14.14
N ARG A 129 -8.08 -2.62 13.48
CA ARG A 129 -9.11 -1.80 14.12
C ARG A 129 -9.80 -2.58 15.24
N ASP A 130 -10.23 -3.81 14.98
CA ASP A 130 -10.88 -4.65 15.99
C ASP A 130 -9.94 -4.93 17.18
N GLU A 131 -8.64 -5.14 16.93
CA GLU A 131 -7.63 -5.29 17.98
C GLU A 131 -7.46 -4.03 18.82
N VAL A 132 -7.47 -2.84 18.19
CA VAL A 132 -7.36 -1.56 18.88
C VAL A 132 -8.61 -1.31 19.73
N ASP A 133 -9.80 -1.46 19.14
CA ASP A 133 -11.08 -1.25 19.83
C ASP A 133 -11.21 -2.20 21.04
N ARG A 134 -10.77 -3.45 20.89
CA ARG A 134 -10.72 -4.42 22.00
C ARG A 134 -9.73 -4.02 23.10
N THR A 135 -8.57 -3.49 22.72
CA THR A 135 -7.55 -3.07 23.70
C THR A 135 -8.03 -1.84 24.48
N ASP A 136 -8.60 -0.85 23.79
CA ASP A 136 -9.17 0.35 24.40
C ASP A 136 -10.32 -0.03 25.37
N ALA A 137 -11.19 -0.98 25.01
CA ALA A 137 -12.27 -1.44 25.88
C ALA A 137 -11.75 -2.13 27.16
N LEU A 138 -10.67 -2.89 27.07
CA LEU A 138 -10.04 -3.53 28.22
C LEU A 138 -9.37 -2.50 29.14
N GLU A 139 -8.71 -1.50 28.57
CA GLU A 139 -8.06 -0.43 29.34
C GLU A 139 -9.09 0.40 30.12
N ILE A 140 -10.22 0.75 29.49
CA ILE A 140 -11.33 1.45 30.16
C ILE A 140 -11.91 0.60 31.30
N SER A 141 -12.11 -0.70 31.05
CA SER A 141 -12.66 -1.62 32.06
C SER A 141 -11.72 -1.78 33.26
N TYR A 142 -10.40 -1.84 33.00
CA TYR A 142 -9.39 -1.92 34.05
C TYR A 142 -9.33 -0.65 34.90
N GLU A 143 -9.35 0.53 34.27
CA GLU A 143 -9.39 1.80 34.99
C GLU A 143 -10.67 1.92 35.82
N TYR A 144 -11.83 1.46 35.32
CA TYR A 144 -13.07 1.42 36.09
C TYR A 144 -12.96 0.53 37.33
N LEU A 145 -12.48 -0.71 37.17
CA LEU A 145 -12.24 -1.66 38.28
C LEU A 145 -11.28 -1.10 39.32
N LYS A 146 -10.23 -0.40 38.88
CA LYS A 146 -9.25 0.23 39.77
C LYS A 146 -9.88 1.36 40.58
N VAL A 147 -10.70 2.20 39.97
CA VAL A 147 -11.45 3.27 40.66
C VAL A 147 -12.45 2.66 41.67
N GLU A 148 -13.15 1.60 41.30
CA GLU A 148 -14.11 0.91 42.16
C GLU A 148 -13.42 0.27 43.38
N GLN A 149 -12.25 -0.35 43.20
CA GLN A 149 -11.45 -0.89 44.31
C GLN A 149 -10.92 0.19 45.24
N VAL A 150 -10.50 1.35 44.71
CA VAL A 150 -10.09 2.50 45.53
C VAL A 150 -11.28 3.04 46.32
N ALA A 151 -12.47 3.11 45.71
CA ALA A 151 -13.68 3.58 46.37
C ALA A 151 -14.21 2.61 47.44
N ALA A 152 -14.02 1.29 47.26
CA ALA A 152 -14.41 0.26 48.23
C ALA A 152 -13.39 0.04 49.37
N GLY A 153 -12.18 0.61 49.24
CA GLY A 153 -11.11 0.53 50.24
C GLY A 153 -11.04 1.73 51.20
N CYS A 154 -12.01 2.66 51.12
CA CYS A 154 -12.26 3.74 52.08
C CYS A 154 -13.52 3.45 52.90
#